data_AF-A0A5C3NB41-F1
#
_entry.id   AF-A0A5C3NB41-F1
#
_cell.length_a   1.000
_cell.length_b   1.000
_cell.length_c   1.000
_cell.angle_alpha   90.00
_cell.angle_beta   90.00
_cell.angle_gamma   90.00
#
_symmetry.space_group_name_H-M   'P 1'
#
loop_
_entity.id
_entity.type
_entity.pdbx_description
1 polymer ?
#
loop_
_entity_poly.entity_id
_entity_poly.type
_entity_poly.pdbx_seq_one_letter_code
_entity_poly.pdbx_strand_id
1 'polypeptide(L)'
;MRRSMRIYHRVGVENVEGTRRWLKDADPVHSHAATSVTPQFAGTGHLPPAMSLGRGTFEVFRMSSVLSRPCKLGKVSARQRRSFALHRRPPEPVPSGLTDLLEKHSQRPPTPLTLSTLLSLGRPPTPESVLTSVSYVQAEIPRRLAQRVKSLQALPFIVGTNPYVARVLEAHRNSFLWLATQPPVRTLEENGEFISQLETLVQSHANDIPTLARG
;
A
#
# COMPACT_ATOMS: atom_id res chain seq x y z
N MET A 1 -23.39 11.54 38.14
CA MET A 1 -23.16 10.08 38.01
C MET A 1 -24.27 9.35 37.21
N ARG A 2 -24.77 9.89 36.08
CA ARG A 2 -25.79 9.23 35.22
C ARG A 2 -25.73 9.72 33.75
N ARG A 3 -24.53 9.84 33.16
CA ARG A 3 -24.35 10.25 31.75
C ARG A 3 -23.42 9.38 30.89
N SER A 4 -22.68 8.41 31.46
CA SER A 4 -21.80 7.51 30.68
C SER A 4 -22.48 6.26 30.11
N MET A 5 -23.67 5.88 30.59
CA MET A 5 -24.29 4.60 30.22
C MET A 5 -25.13 4.66 28.93
N ARG A 6 -25.09 5.76 28.18
CA ARG A 6 -26.00 6.01 27.03
C ARG A 6 -25.35 5.82 25.65
N ILE A 7 -24.05 5.49 25.60
CA ILE A 7 -23.31 5.33 24.34
C ILE A 7 -23.43 3.89 23.79
N TYR A 8 -23.62 2.88 24.66
CA TYR A 8 -23.70 1.48 24.21
C TYR A 8 -25.07 1.04 23.67
N HIS A 9 -26.14 1.84 23.86
CA HIS A 9 -27.50 1.43 23.46
C HIS A 9 -27.98 1.99 22.10
N ARG A 10 -27.16 2.75 21.36
CA ARG A 10 -27.55 3.43 20.10
C ARG A 10 -26.81 2.93 18.85
N VAL A 11 -26.12 1.79 18.91
CA VAL A 11 -25.46 1.20 17.71
C VAL A 11 -26.17 -0.07 17.23
N GLY A 12 -27.27 -0.50 17.87
CA GLY A 12 -27.79 -1.87 17.71
C GLY A 12 -29.09 -2.09 16.91
N VAL A 13 -29.85 -1.09 16.46
CA VAL A 13 -31.25 -1.34 16.02
C VAL A 13 -31.73 -0.59 14.76
N GLU A 14 -30.85 -0.11 13.87
CA GLU A 14 -31.29 0.51 12.60
C GLU A 14 -30.51 0.00 11.38
N ASN A 15 -30.49 -1.32 11.14
CA ASN A 15 -30.01 -1.81 9.84
C ASN A 15 -30.65 -3.11 9.32
N VAL A 16 -31.90 -3.40 9.68
CA VAL A 16 -32.61 -4.62 9.24
C VAL A 16 -33.64 -4.37 8.12
N GLU A 17 -33.85 -3.12 7.69
CA GLU A 17 -34.89 -2.81 6.69
C GLU A 17 -34.36 -2.43 5.29
N GLY A 18 -33.04 -2.27 5.11
CA GLY A 18 -32.45 -1.86 3.82
C GLY A 18 -32.15 -2.99 2.81
N THR A 19 -32.16 -4.25 3.24
CA THR A 19 -31.65 -5.39 2.42
C THR A 19 -32.73 -6.17 1.66
N ARG A 20 -34.02 -5.84 1.79
CA ARG A 20 -35.10 -6.50 1.02
C ARG A 20 -35.29 -5.99 -0.41
N ARG A 21 -34.57 -4.95 -0.84
CA ARG A 21 -34.81 -4.30 -2.14
C ARG A 21 -33.91 -4.77 -3.27
N TRP A 22 -32.87 -5.55 -2.99
CA TRP A 22 -31.88 -5.98 -4.00
C TRP A 22 -32.02 -7.45 -4.44
N LEU A 23 -32.97 -8.20 -3.88
CA LEU A 23 -33.15 -9.64 -4.13
C LEU A 23 -34.36 -9.97 -5.02
N LYS A 24 -34.84 -9.01 -5.81
CA LYS A 24 -35.97 -9.21 -6.75
C LYS A 24 -35.61 -9.12 -8.23
N ASP A 25 -34.39 -8.72 -8.57
CA ASP A 25 -33.98 -8.50 -9.97
C ASP A 25 -33.00 -9.58 -10.49
N ALA A 26 -33.04 -10.79 -9.92
CA ALA A 26 -32.30 -11.93 -10.46
C ALA A 26 -33.16 -12.67 -11.50
N ASP A 27 -32.97 -12.34 -12.76
CA ASP A 27 -33.57 -13.05 -13.89
C ASP A 27 -33.07 -14.51 -13.97
N PRO A 28 -33.93 -15.47 -14.35
CA PRO A 28 -33.59 -16.89 -14.39
C PRO A 28 -32.77 -17.29 -15.63
N VAL A 29 -31.81 -18.17 -15.37
CA VAL A 29 -30.88 -18.80 -16.30
C VAL A 29 -31.62 -19.62 -17.37
N HIS A 30 -31.47 -19.24 -18.64
CA HIS A 30 -31.81 -20.11 -19.78
C HIS A 30 -30.63 -21.02 -20.13
N SER A 31 -30.84 -22.32 -19.94
CA SER A 31 -30.01 -23.42 -20.40
C SER A 31 -30.01 -23.52 -21.92
N HIS A 32 -28.86 -23.33 -22.57
CA HIS A 32 -28.66 -23.78 -23.94
C HIS A 32 -27.37 -24.62 -24.08
N ALA A 33 -27.65 -25.89 -24.40
CA ALA A 33 -26.84 -26.96 -24.93
C ALA A 33 -25.44 -26.64 -25.48
N ALA A 34 -24.49 -27.47 -25.05
CA ALA A 34 -23.21 -27.68 -25.69
C ALA A 34 -23.37 -28.01 -27.18
N THR A 35 -22.64 -27.30 -28.04
CA THR A 35 -22.30 -27.78 -29.39
C THR A 35 -20.80 -27.58 -29.57
N SER A 36 -20.09 -28.69 -29.61
CA SER A 36 -18.67 -28.78 -29.95
C SER A 36 -18.47 -28.43 -31.42
N VAL A 37 -17.77 -27.34 -31.71
CA VAL A 37 -17.27 -27.02 -33.05
C VAL A 37 -15.77 -26.84 -32.96
N THR A 38 -15.04 -27.86 -33.39
CA THR A 38 -13.63 -27.80 -33.75
C THR A 38 -13.46 -27.07 -35.09
N PRO A 39 -12.47 -26.18 -35.25
CA PRO A 39 -11.91 -25.90 -36.56
C PRO A 39 -10.48 -26.44 -36.66
N GLN A 40 -10.31 -27.39 -37.58
CA GLN A 40 -9.03 -27.69 -38.24
C GLN A 40 -8.82 -26.66 -39.36
N PHE A 41 -7.65 -26.02 -39.41
CA PHE A 41 -7.02 -25.46 -40.63
C PHE A 41 -5.54 -25.25 -40.26
N ALA A 42 -4.60 -26.13 -40.63
CA ALA A 42 -4.05 -26.40 -41.97
C ALA A 42 -3.45 -25.16 -42.64
N GLY A 43 -2.11 -25.05 -42.55
CA GLY A 43 -1.22 -24.64 -43.63
C GLY A 43 -1.26 -23.19 -44.12
N THR A 44 -0.17 -22.46 -43.92
CA THR A 44 0.87 -22.20 -44.96
C THR A 44 1.70 -20.98 -44.55
N GLY A 45 3.03 -21.14 -44.61
CA GLY A 45 3.96 -20.06 -44.36
C GLY A 45 3.90 -19.01 -45.49
N HIS A 46 3.85 -17.75 -45.11
CA HIS A 46 4.27 -16.66 -45.97
C HIS A 46 4.89 -15.56 -45.12
N LEU A 47 6.21 -15.44 -45.21
CA LEU A 47 7.02 -14.41 -44.58
C LEU A 47 6.82 -13.10 -45.38
N PRO A 48 6.45 -11.97 -44.76
CA PRO A 48 6.41 -10.70 -45.48
C PRO A 48 7.85 -10.16 -45.71
N PRO A 49 8.14 -9.60 -46.90
CA PRO A 49 9.47 -9.13 -47.27
C PRO A 49 9.90 -7.83 -46.59
N ALA A 50 11.22 -7.72 -46.38
CA ALA A 50 11.92 -6.57 -45.84
C ALA A 50 11.78 -5.33 -46.75
N MET A 51 11.28 -4.23 -46.19
CA MET A 51 11.24 -2.93 -46.87
C MET A 51 12.59 -2.20 -46.71
N SER A 52 13.38 -2.25 -47.78
CA SER A 52 14.11 -1.15 -48.44
C SER A 52 14.53 0.06 -47.58
N LEU A 53 15.82 0.13 -47.27
CA LEU A 53 16.55 1.34 -46.89
C LEU A 53 16.53 2.40 -48.00
N GLY A 54 15.88 3.54 -47.74
CA GLY A 54 16.00 4.74 -48.56
C GLY A 54 17.39 5.36 -48.41
N ARG A 55 18.19 5.28 -49.47
CA ARG A 55 19.44 6.03 -49.62
C ARG A 55 19.10 7.49 -49.94
N GLY A 56 19.19 8.35 -48.93
CA GLY A 56 19.21 9.80 -49.15
C GLY A 56 20.58 10.22 -49.69
N THR A 57 20.60 10.68 -50.92
CA THR A 57 21.76 11.30 -51.58
C THR A 57 22.12 12.61 -50.89
N PHE A 58 23.39 12.76 -50.50
CA PHE A 58 23.94 13.96 -49.90
C PHE A 58 24.31 14.93 -51.04
N GLU A 59 23.51 15.98 -51.23
CA GLU A 59 23.78 17.02 -52.21
C GLU A 59 24.75 18.05 -51.59
N VAL A 60 25.93 18.16 -52.19
CA VAL A 60 26.98 19.11 -51.80
C VAL A 60 26.58 20.49 -52.33
N PHE A 61 26.00 21.33 -51.47
CA PHE A 61 25.73 22.72 -51.83
C PHE A 61 26.93 23.61 -51.49
N ARG A 62 27.42 24.22 -52.56
CA ARG A 62 28.60 25.07 -52.70
C ARG A 62 28.55 26.30 -51.79
N MET A 63 29.68 26.58 -51.16
CA MET A 63 29.95 27.78 -50.37
C MET A 63 29.72 29.05 -51.19
N SER A 64 28.86 29.93 -50.68
CA SER A 64 28.80 31.35 -51.05
C SER A 64 29.00 32.16 -49.78
N SER A 65 30.19 32.74 -49.67
CA SER A 65 30.61 33.68 -48.64
C SER A 65 29.75 34.95 -48.68
N VAL A 66 28.96 35.19 -47.63
CA VAL A 66 28.39 36.52 -47.36
C VAL A 66 28.67 36.88 -45.90
N LEU A 67 29.73 37.67 -45.76
CA LEU A 67 29.95 38.76 -44.82
C LEU A 67 29.15 38.72 -43.50
N SER A 68 29.90 38.40 -42.44
CA SER A 68 29.82 38.96 -41.08
C SER A 68 28.72 39.97 -40.81
N ARG A 69 27.74 39.56 -40.00
CA ARG A 69 26.98 40.45 -39.13
C ARG A 69 27.24 40.00 -37.69
N PRO A 70 27.74 40.87 -36.79
CA PRO A 70 27.86 40.51 -35.39
C PRO A 70 26.46 40.34 -34.81
N CYS A 71 26.09 39.09 -34.53
CA CYS A 71 24.96 38.76 -33.69
C CYS A 71 25.23 39.38 -32.32
N LYS A 72 24.45 40.39 -31.94
CA LYS A 72 24.48 40.94 -30.58
C LYS A 72 24.27 39.76 -29.62
N LEU A 73 25.25 39.50 -28.76
CA LEU A 73 25.12 38.59 -27.63
C LEU A 73 23.97 39.12 -26.76
N GLY A 74 22.77 38.57 -26.96
CA GLY A 74 21.75 38.58 -25.93
C GLY A 74 22.37 37.91 -24.71
N LYS A 75 22.27 38.56 -23.55
CA LYS A 75 22.64 37.95 -22.28
C LYS A 75 21.81 36.69 -22.13
N VAL A 76 22.37 35.53 -22.46
CA VAL A 76 21.83 34.24 -22.06
C VAL A 76 22.02 34.24 -20.55
N SER A 77 20.96 34.67 -19.84
CA SER A 77 20.85 34.46 -18.40
C SER A 77 21.19 32.99 -18.17
N ALA A 78 22.32 32.75 -17.50
CA ALA A 78 22.73 31.43 -17.10
C ALA A 78 21.54 30.84 -16.37
N ARG A 79 20.80 29.94 -17.03
CA ARG A 79 19.68 29.25 -16.43
C ARG A 79 20.33 28.42 -15.35
N GLN A 80 20.25 28.93 -14.12
CA GLN A 80 20.76 28.33 -12.91
C GLN A 80 20.45 26.84 -13.03
N ARG A 81 21.48 26.01 -13.27
CA ARG A 81 21.35 24.58 -13.04
C ARG A 81 21.02 24.52 -11.56
N ARG A 82 19.74 24.40 -11.23
CA ARG A 82 19.32 24.00 -9.89
C ARG A 82 20.02 22.67 -9.73
N SER A 83 21.10 22.68 -8.97
CA SER A 83 21.75 21.48 -8.50
C SER A 83 20.65 20.71 -7.80
N PHE A 84 20.10 19.70 -8.47
CA PHE A 84 19.37 18.66 -7.77
C PHE A 84 20.46 17.94 -6.96
N ALA A 85 20.84 18.53 -5.85
CA ALA A 85 21.48 17.82 -4.78
C ALA A 85 20.43 16.79 -4.38
N LEU A 86 20.51 15.60 -4.98
CA LEU A 86 19.87 14.41 -4.46
C LEU A 86 20.37 14.34 -3.02
N HIS A 87 19.58 14.86 -2.08
CA HIS A 87 19.79 14.68 -0.66
C HIS A 87 19.52 13.19 -0.43
N ARG A 88 20.49 12.35 -0.81
CA ARG A 88 20.63 10.99 -0.33
C ARG A 88 21.04 11.14 1.12
N ARG A 89 20.06 11.49 1.98
CA ARG A 89 20.24 11.37 3.41
C ARG A 89 20.52 9.88 3.63
N PRO A 90 21.70 9.50 4.13
CA PRO A 90 21.95 8.12 4.49
C PRO A 90 20.83 7.68 5.44
N PRO A 91 20.30 6.45 5.32
CA PRO A 91 19.29 5.96 6.24
C PRO A 91 19.82 6.08 7.67
N GLU A 92 19.09 6.80 8.52
CA GLU A 92 19.47 6.97 9.93
C GLU A 92 19.67 5.61 10.59
N PRO A 93 20.74 5.44 11.40
CA PRO A 93 20.97 4.19 12.11
C PRO A 93 19.82 3.92 13.08
N VAL A 94 19.26 2.72 13.01
CA VAL A 94 18.15 2.30 13.90
C VAL A 94 18.66 2.21 15.35
N PRO A 95 17.89 2.70 16.33
CA PRO A 95 18.26 2.55 17.74
C PRO A 95 18.28 1.06 18.12
N SER A 96 19.29 0.64 18.88
CA SER A 96 19.54 -0.78 19.22
C SER A 96 18.37 -1.45 19.94
N GLY A 97 17.67 -0.76 20.83
CA GLY A 97 16.49 -1.35 21.51
C GLY A 97 15.34 -1.72 20.56
N LEU A 98 15.22 -1.02 19.42
CA LEU A 98 14.19 -1.31 18.43
C LEU A 98 14.52 -2.57 17.62
N THR A 99 15.81 -2.80 17.32
CA THR A 99 16.23 -3.97 16.54
C THR A 99 15.94 -5.27 17.28
N ASP A 100 16.18 -5.29 18.59
CA ASP A 100 15.94 -6.47 19.42
C ASP A 100 14.44 -6.82 19.49
N LEU A 101 13.59 -5.80 19.63
CA LEU A 101 12.13 -5.96 19.59
C LEU A 101 11.65 -6.44 18.22
N LEU A 102 12.16 -5.85 17.13
CA LEU A 102 11.82 -6.28 15.77
C LEU A 102 12.21 -7.74 15.54
N GLU A 103 13.39 -8.15 15.99
CA GLU A 103 13.84 -9.52 15.87
C GLU A 103 12.92 -10.48 16.65
N LYS A 104 12.65 -10.20 17.92
CA LYS A 104 11.75 -10.98 18.78
C LYS A 104 10.36 -11.17 18.16
N HIS A 105 9.76 -10.12 17.61
CA HIS A 105 8.42 -10.19 17.04
C HIS A 105 8.39 -10.81 15.63
N SER A 106 9.48 -10.69 14.86
CA SER A 106 9.57 -11.27 13.52
C SER A 106 9.85 -12.78 13.48
N GLN A 107 10.43 -13.35 14.53
CA GLN A 107 10.74 -14.78 14.59
C GLN A 107 9.48 -15.65 14.57
N ARG A 108 8.34 -15.10 15.00
CA ARG A 108 7.06 -15.80 15.06
C ARG A 108 6.23 -15.46 13.82
N PRO A 109 5.82 -16.46 13.01
CA PRO A 109 4.93 -16.20 11.89
C PRO A 109 3.57 -15.65 12.38
N PRO A 110 2.92 -14.76 11.63
CA PRO A 110 1.56 -14.30 11.93
C PRO A 110 0.57 -15.47 11.92
N THR A 111 -0.33 -15.56 12.91
CA THR A 111 -1.33 -16.63 12.92
C THR A 111 -2.44 -16.33 11.92
N PRO A 112 -2.81 -17.27 11.03
CA PRO A 112 -3.95 -17.07 10.14
C PRO A 112 -5.27 -17.04 10.93
N LEU A 113 -6.18 -16.14 10.56
CA LEU A 113 -7.54 -16.12 11.07
C LEU A 113 -8.45 -16.97 10.19
N THR A 114 -9.20 -17.86 10.80
CA THR A 114 -10.24 -18.63 10.10
C THR A 114 -11.57 -17.88 10.12
N LEU A 115 -12.41 -18.12 9.10
CA LEU A 115 -13.74 -17.50 9.01
C LEU A 115 -14.64 -17.89 10.18
N SER A 116 -14.56 -19.14 10.65
CA SER A 116 -15.34 -19.61 11.81
C SER A 116 -14.96 -18.85 13.09
N THR A 117 -13.66 -18.60 13.33
CA THR A 117 -13.19 -17.78 14.45
C THR A 117 -13.74 -16.35 14.34
N LEU A 118 -13.69 -15.72 13.16
CA LEU A 118 -14.24 -14.37 12.98
C LEU A 118 -15.74 -14.30 13.25
N LEU A 119 -16.51 -15.29 12.79
CA LEU A 119 -17.94 -15.35 13.04
C LEU A 119 -18.27 -15.55 14.53
N SER A 120 -17.46 -16.34 15.26
CA SER A 120 -17.63 -16.54 16.71
C SER A 120 -17.42 -15.26 17.52
N LEU A 121 -16.61 -14.31 17.02
CA LEU A 121 -16.36 -13.06 17.72
C LEU A 121 -17.53 -12.06 17.61
N GLY A 122 -18.33 -12.15 16.52
CA GLY A 122 -19.25 -11.09 16.11
C GLY A 122 -20.75 -11.29 16.40
N ARG A 123 -21.21 -12.45 16.90
CA ARG A 123 -22.65 -12.74 17.03
C ARG A 123 -23.05 -13.46 18.32
N PRO A 124 -23.70 -12.78 19.28
CA PRO A 124 -23.55 -11.36 19.62
C PRO A 124 -22.19 -11.09 20.31
N PRO A 125 -21.65 -9.86 20.27
CA PRO A 125 -20.41 -9.54 20.97
C PRO A 125 -20.63 -9.60 22.49
N THR A 126 -20.14 -10.66 23.12
CA THR A 126 -20.06 -10.78 24.57
C THR A 126 -18.83 -10.02 25.09
N PRO A 127 -18.81 -9.56 26.35
CA PRO A 127 -17.64 -8.89 26.92
C PRO A 127 -16.38 -9.78 26.85
N GLU A 128 -16.53 -11.10 27.08
CA GLU A 128 -15.46 -12.08 26.93
C GLU A 128 -14.94 -12.20 25.48
N SER A 129 -15.83 -12.17 24.49
CA SER A 129 -15.47 -12.16 23.07
C SER A 129 -14.64 -10.92 22.72
N VAL A 130 -15.04 -9.76 23.25
CA VAL A 130 -14.30 -8.50 23.04
C VAL A 130 -12.90 -8.61 23.63
N LEU A 131 -12.75 -9.04 24.89
CA LEU A 131 -11.43 -9.19 25.51
C LEU A 131 -10.54 -10.21 24.80
N THR A 132 -11.14 -11.30 24.29
CA THR A 132 -10.45 -12.30 23.47
C THR A 132 -9.95 -11.70 22.16
N SER A 133 -10.78 -10.90 21.49
CA SER A 133 -10.42 -10.22 20.24
C SER A 133 -9.28 -9.21 20.42
N VAL A 134 -9.28 -8.47 21.54
CA VAL A 134 -8.24 -7.48 21.85
C VAL A 134 -6.91 -8.17 22.15
N SER A 135 -6.94 -9.23 22.97
CA SER A 135 -5.76 -10.03 23.27
C SER A 135 -5.13 -10.60 21.99
N TYR A 136 -5.97 -11.06 21.06
CA TYR A 136 -5.53 -11.52 19.74
C TYR A 136 -4.84 -10.39 18.96
N VAL A 137 -5.49 -9.23 18.86
CA VAL A 137 -5.00 -8.05 18.14
C VAL A 137 -3.64 -7.57 18.69
N GLN A 138 -3.52 -7.45 20.01
CA GLN A 138 -2.27 -7.03 20.67
C GLN A 138 -1.11 -7.97 20.39
N ALA A 139 -1.37 -9.28 20.28
CA ALA A 139 -0.34 -10.24 19.94
C ALA A 139 0.01 -10.22 18.45
N GLU A 140 -0.95 -10.01 17.56
CA GLU A 140 -0.79 -10.20 16.11
C GLU A 140 -0.33 -8.97 15.34
N ILE A 141 -0.84 -7.78 15.64
CA ILE A 141 -0.47 -6.57 14.88
C ILE A 141 1.04 -6.29 14.99
N PRO A 142 1.68 -6.31 16.17
CA PRO A 142 3.13 -6.07 16.26
C PRO A 142 3.95 -7.09 15.46
N ARG A 143 3.53 -8.35 15.42
CA ARG A 143 4.20 -9.41 14.61
C ARG A 143 4.13 -9.08 13.12
N ARG A 144 2.95 -8.70 12.63
CA ARG A 144 2.74 -8.33 11.22
C ARG A 144 3.51 -7.07 10.83
N LEU A 145 3.51 -6.06 11.69
CA LEU A 145 4.29 -4.84 11.46
C LEU A 145 5.79 -5.09 11.48
N ALA A 146 6.30 -5.92 12.41
CA ALA A 146 7.72 -6.28 12.44
C ALA A 146 8.15 -6.93 11.11
N GLN A 147 7.36 -7.87 10.60
CA GLN A 147 7.63 -8.51 9.32
C GLN A 147 7.57 -7.51 8.15
N ARG A 148 6.63 -6.56 8.20
CA ARG A 148 6.51 -5.49 7.20
C ARG A 148 7.73 -4.57 7.21
N VAL A 149 8.20 -4.15 8.40
CA VAL A 149 9.42 -3.35 8.56
C VAL A 149 10.63 -4.09 8.01
N LYS A 150 10.79 -5.38 8.33
CA LYS A 150 11.88 -6.20 7.77
C LYS A 150 11.81 -6.30 6.25
N SER A 151 10.62 -6.45 5.69
CA SER A 151 10.41 -6.50 4.24
C SER A 151 10.81 -5.19 3.56
N LEU A 152 10.49 -4.04 4.18
CA LEU A 152 10.91 -2.72 3.70
C LEU A 152 12.42 -2.49 3.85
N GLN A 153 13.04 -3.02 4.90
CA GLN A 153 14.49 -2.97 5.11
C GLN A 153 15.28 -3.87 4.14
N ALA A 154 14.68 -4.98 3.70
CA ALA A 154 15.29 -5.93 2.78
C ALA A 154 15.23 -5.48 1.30
N LEU A 155 14.59 -4.35 1.00
CA LEU A 155 14.51 -3.82 -0.35
C LEU A 155 15.90 -3.48 -0.91
N PRO A 156 16.12 -3.61 -2.24
CA PRO A 156 17.37 -3.19 -2.87
C PRO A 156 17.70 -1.72 -2.56
N PHE A 157 18.99 -1.41 -2.41
CA PHE A 157 19.47 -0.09 -1.99
C PHE A 157 18.86 1.08 -2.79
N ILE A 158 18.69 0.92 -4.11
CA ILE A 158 18.13 1.96 -4.98
C ILE A 158 16.69 2.31 -4.57
N VAL A 159 15.89 1.31 -4.19
CA VAL A 159 14.50 1.50 -3.75
C VAL A 159 14.47 1.98 -2.29
N GLY A 160 15.30 1.40 -1.43
CA GLY A 160 15.35 1.76 0.00
C GLY A 160 15.82 3.19 0.26
N THR A 161 16.62 3.78 -0.63
CA THR A 161 17.11 5.17 -0.51
C THR A 161 16.09 6.20 -1.04
N ASN A 162 14.94 5.76 -1.56
CA ASN A 162 13.89 6.67 -2.02
C ASN A 162 13.25 7.40 -0.82
N PRO A 163 13.11 8.74 -0.84
CA PRO A 163 12.55 9.49 0.29
C PRO A 163 11.09 9.12 0.61
N TYR A 164 10.30 8.66 -0.36
CA TYR A 164 8.92 8.23 -0.12
C TYR A 164 8.88 6.88 0.60
N VAL A 165 9.74 5.93 0.20
CA VAL A 165 9.87 4.62 0.86
C VAL A 165 10.43 4.77 2.27
N ALA A 166 11.45 5.63 2.44
CA ALA A 166 12.05 5.91 3.74
C ALA A 166 11.03 6.48 4.75
N ARG A 167 10.15 7.40 4.32
CA ARG A 167 9.07 7.94 5.16
C ARG A 167 8.10 6.87 5.61
N VAL A 168 7.69 5.97 4.71
CA VAL A 168 6.77 4.88 5.06
C VAL A 168 7.43 3.89 6.00
N LEU A 169 8.72 3.57 5.79
CA LEU A 169 9.50 2.75 6.71
C LEU A 169 9.59 3.37 8.11
N GLU A 170 9.81 4.67 8.22
CA GLU A 170 9.84 5.40 9.48
C GLU A 170 8.48 5.38 10.18
N ALA A 171 7.38 5.63 9.46
CA ALA A 171 6.02 5.53 9.99
C ALA A 171 5.74 4.13 10.57
N HIS A 172 6.11 3.07 9.85
CA HIS A 172 5.94 1.69 10.33
C HIS A 172 6.77 1.38 11.58
N ARG A 173 7.99 1.93 11.69
CA ARG A 173 8.83 1.77 12.89
C ARG A 173 8.20 2.43 14.11
N ASN A 174 7.69 3.64 13.95
CA ASN A 174 7.04 4.39 15.03
C ASN A 174 5.77 3.68 15.51
N SER A 175 4.92 3.24 14.58
CA SER A 175 3.71 2.47 14.88
C SER A 175 4.01 1.13 15.55
N PHE A 176 5.06 0.43 15.10
CA PHE A 176 5.52 -0.81 15.74
C PHE A 176 5.98 -0.56 17.18
N LEU A 177 6.80 0.46 17.40
CA LEU A 177 7.31 0.79 18.73
C LEU A 177 6.14 1.09 19.70
N TRP A 178 5.21 1.95 19.29
CA TRP A 178 4.04 2.29 20.11
C TRP A 178 3.25 1.02 20.48
N LEU A 179 2.96 0.14 19.52
CA LEU A 179 2.24 -1.12 19.75
C LEU A 179 3.02 -2.12 20.62
N ALA A 180 4.33 -2.24 20.45
CA ALA A 180 5.16 -3.15 21.24
C ALA A 180 5.28 -2.72 22.70
N THR A 181 5.12 -1.42 22.99
CA THR A 181 5.14 -0.86 24.34
C THR A 181 3.77 -0.88 25.04
N GLN A 182 2.68 -1.20 24.35
CA GLN A 182 1.36 -1.20 24.96
C GLN A 182 1.20 -2.29 26.03
N PRO A 183 0.61 -1.99 27.19
CA PRO A 183 0.30 -2.99 28.20
C PRO A 183 -0.85 -3.92 27.74
N PRO A 184 -0.92 -5.14 28.30
CA PRO A 184 -2.02 -6.05 28.03
C PRO A 184 -3.34 -5.47 28.54
N VAL A 185 -4.33 -5.35 27.66
CA VAL A 185 -5.68 -4.82 28.00
C VAL A 185 -6.49 -5.91 28.70
N ARG A 186 -7.07 -5.59 29.87
CA ARG A 186 -7.87 -6.53 30.67
C ARG A 186 -9.30 -6.08 30.91
N THR A 187 -9.57 -4.79 30.80
CA THR A 187 -10.90 -4.21 31.06
C THR A 187 -11.53 -3.66 29.78
N LEU A 188 -12.86 -3.47 29.81
CA LEU A 188 -13.59 -2.91 28.66
C LEU A 188 -13.30 -1.42 28.49
N GLU A 189 -13.02 -0.73 29.58
CA GLU A 189 -12.64 0.68 29.62
C GLU A 189 -11.28 0.89 28.94
N GLU A 190 -10.25 0.12 29.34
CA GLU A 190 -8.93 0.12 28.70
C GLU A 190 -9.02 -0.20 27.21
N ASN A 191 -9.90 -1.14 26.84
CA ASN A 191 -10.13 -1.46 25.43
C ASN A 191 -10.64 -0.24 24.64
N GLY A 192 -11.56 0.55 25.21
CA GLY A 192 -12.05 1.76 24.55
C GLY A 192 -10.94 2.78 24.28
N GLU A 193 -10.02 2.96 25.23
CA GLU A 193 -8.87 3.83 25.07
C GLU A 193 -7.87 3.29 24.03
N PHE A 194 -7.61 1.98 24.07
CA PHE A 194 -6.74 1.31 23.11
C PHE A 194 -7.26 1.41 21.68
N ILE A 195 -8.57 1.21 21.46
CA ILE A 195 -9.20 1.32 20.14
C ILE A 195 -9.09 2.75 19.62
N SER A 196 -9.33 3.77 20.43
CA SER A 196 -9.20 5.18 20.02
C SER A 196 -7.79 5.53 19.52
N GLN A 197 -6.76 5.02 20.21
CA GLN A 197 -5.37 5.19 19.78
C GLN A 197 -5.07 4.38 18.51
N LEU A 198 -5.60 3.15 18.42
CA LEU A 198 -5.45 2.30 17.25
C LEU A 198 -6.10 2.90 15.99
N GLU A 199 -7.27 3.55 16.12
CA GLU A 199 -7.93 4.28 15.03
C GLU A 199 -7.04 5.39 14.48
N THR A 200 -6.42 6.17 15.38
CA THR A 200 -5.46 7.23 15.00
C THR A 200 -4.27 6.64 14.25
N LEU A 201 -3.75 5.50 14.72
CA LEU A 201 -2.66 4.79 14.05
C LEU A 201 -3.07 4.32 12.66
N VAL A 202 -4.22 3.68 12.51
CA VAL A 202 -4.73 3.21 11.20
C VAL A 202 -4.91 4.39 10.24
N GLN A 203 -5.44 5.51 10.73
CA GLN A 203 -5.60 6.73 9.94
C GLN A 203 -4.25 7.30 9.47
N SER A 204 -3.20 7.22 10.30
CA SER A 204 -1.86 7.66 9.89
C SER A 204 -1.30 6.88 8.70
N HIS A 205 -1.68 5.61 8.56
CA HIS A 205 -1.24 4.71 7.48
C HIS A 205 -2.13 4.74 6.23
N ALA A 206 -3.23 5.52 6.23
CA ALA A 206 -4.17 5.60 5.10
C ALA A 206 -3.51 6.02 3.78
N ASN A 207 -2.43 6.82 3.85
CA ASN A 207 -1.72 7.34 2.69
C ASN A 207 -0.46 6.55 2.29
N ASP A 208 -0.24 5.37 2.87
CA ASP A 208 0.99 4.60 2.61
C ASP A 208 1.06 4.09 1.17
N ILE A 209 -0.02 3.51 0.64
CA ILE A 209 -0.08 3.00 -0.75
C ILE A 209 0.19 4.11 -1.77
N PRO A 210 -0.53 5.25 -1.77
CA PRO A 210 -0.23 6.32 -2.73
C PRO A 210 1.14 6.96 -2.51
N THR A 211 1.70 6.90 -1.30
CA THR A 211 3.06 7.38 -1.03
C THR A 211 4.12 6.45 -1.60
N LEU A 212 3.96 5.13 -1.44
CA LEU A 212 4.83 4.14 -2.04
C LEU A 212 4.78 4.20 -3.57
N ALA A 213 3.61 4.41 -4.16
CA ALA A 213 3.46 4.49 -5.62
C ALA A 213 4.17 5.69 -6.28
N ARG A 214 4.53 6.72 -5.51
CA ARG A 214 5.29 7.88 -6.02
C ARG A 214 6.80 7.62 -6.14
N GLY A 215 7.31 6.59 -5.45
CA GLY A 215 8.73 6.31 -5.35
C GLY A 215 9.18 5.16 -6.23
#